data_AF-A0A7S1FJ44-F1
#
_entry.id   AF-A0A7S1FJ44-F1
#
_cell.length_a   1.000
_cell.length_b   1.000
_cell.length_c   1.000
_cell.angle_alpha   90.00
_cell.angle_beta   90.00
_cell.angle_gamma   90.00
#
_symmetry.space_group_name_H-M   'P 1'
#
loop_
_entity.id
_entity.type
_entity.pdbx_description
1 polymer ?
#
loop_
_entity_poly.entity_id
_entity_poly.type
_entity_poly.pdbx_seq_one_letter_code
_entity_poly.pdbx_strand_id
1 'polypeptide(L)'
;MDLVGITADAANDVFSYNRKNYLYDREMRQEQELSIMEFRIRQAALWREDIRDLADLTIKKMDVYTTVNVLQAGFCIMLLTAGRLEPGTPGWLLMLYLLSLCGAFAYLVLAVWFAMYASVAAQAATTRILTQMVRLPIPSWDNIEATRTYGVSFETLMSGNILRLPFLQTMVRSWVEEAGEEDGGVEVPGTQVQGQ
;
A
#
# COMPACT_ATOMS: atom_id res chain seq x y z
N MET A 1 -9.45 22.56 -59.95
CA MET A 1 -9.35 22.13 -58.54
C MET A 1 -9.09 20.66 -58.59
N ASP A 2 -7.80 20.32 -58.56
CA ASP A 2 -7.32 19.01 -58.97
C ASP A 2 -7.65 18.00 -57.89
N LEU A 3 -8.26 16.89 -58.30
CA LEU A 3 -8.62 15.74 -57.46
C LEU A 3 -7.43 15.26 -56.61
N VAL A 4 -6.21 15.45 -57.12
CA VAL A 4 -4.93 15.16 -56.47
C VAL A 4 -4.67 16.03 -55.23
N GLY A 5 -5.04 17.30 -55.25
CA GLY A 5 -4.90 18.21 -54.11
C GLY A 5 -5.82 17.83 -52.95
N ILE A 6 -7.06 17.47 -53.27
CA ILE A 6 -8.06 17.03 -52.28
C ILE A 6 -7.62 15.70 -51.63
N THR A 7 -7.01 14.78 -52.39
CA THR A 7 -6.49 13.53 -51.83
C THR A 7 -5.24 13.71 -50.97
N ALA A 8 -4.39 14.69 -51.29
CA ALA A 8 -3.18 14.98 -50.51
C ALA A 8 -3.52 15.64 -49.16
N ASP A 9 -4.45 16.58 -49.15
CA ASP A 9 -4.92 17.25 -47.93
C ASP A 9 -5.65 16.26 -47.00
N ALA A 10 -6.52 15.40 -47.57
CA ALA A 10 -7.19 14.36 -46.80
C ALA A 10 -6.21 13.32 -46.21
N ALA A 11 -5.16 12.93 -46.95
CA ALA A 11 -4.14 12.03 -46.45
C ALA A 11 -3.31 12.65 -45.31
N ASN A 12 -3.01 13.94 -45.39
CA ASN A 12 -2.30 14.68 -44.34
C ASN A 12 -3.17 14.82 -43.08
N ASP A 13 -4.46 15.11 -43.24
CA ASP A 13 -5.41 15.18 -42.12
C ASP A 13 -5.55 13.83 -41.40
N VAL A 14 -5.68 12.74 -42.15
CA VAL A 14 -5.74 11.38 -41.57
C VAL A 14 -4.43 11.01 -40.86
N PHE A 15 -3.28 11.36 -41.43
CA PHE A 15 -1.99 11.12 -40.79
C PHE A 15 -1.81 11.94 -39.51
N SER A 16 -2.17 13.22 -39.55
CA SER A 16 -2.07 14.12 -38.40
C SER A 16 -3.03 13.71 -37.27
N TYR A 17 -4.22 13.22 -37.61
CA TYR A 17 -5.19 12.65 -36.66
C TYR A 17 -4.63 11.42 -35.96
N ASN A 18 -4.10 10.45 -36.71
CA ASN A 18 -3.52 9.23 -36.15
C ASN A 18 -2.30 9.51 -35.27
N ARG A 19 -1.44 10.46 -35.67
CA ARG A 19 -0.29 10.89 -34.86
C ARG A 19 -0.74 11.54 -33.55
N LYS A 20 -1.74 12.42 -33.58
CA LYS A 20 -2.30 13.05 -32.37
C LYS A 20 -2.91 12.01 -31.44
N ASN A 21 -3.68 11.06 -31.98
CA ASN A 21 -4.28 9.99 -31.20
C ASN A 21 -3.23 9.05 -30.56
N TYR A 22 -2.15 8.74 -31.28
CA TYR A 22 -1.03 7.99 -30.73
C TYR A 22 -0.33 8.71 -29.59
N LEU A 23 -0.04 10.01 -29.75
CA LEU A 23 0.59 10.81 -28.70
C LEU A 23 -0.32 10.89 -27.46
N TYR A 24 -1.63 11.03 -27.66
CA TYR A 24 -2.61 11.03 -26.57
C TYR A 24 -2.65 9.69 -25.82
N ASP A 25 -2.73 8.54 -26.50
CA ASP A 25 -2.68 7.21 -25.85
C ASP A 25 -1.39 7.00 -25.04
N ARG A 26 -0.27 7.52 -25.56
CA ARG A 26 1.02 7.43 -24.88
C ARG A 26 1.12 8.32 -23.65
N GLU A 27 0.58 9.54 -23.72
CA GLU A 27 0.49 10.45 -22.58
C GLU A 27 -0.36 9.83 -21.46
N MET A 28 -1.52 9.26 -21.80
CA MET A 28 -2.38 8.56 -20.84
C MET A 28 -1.66 7.34 -20.20
N ARG A 29 -0.90 6.57 -20.98
CA ARG A 29 -0.11 5.45 -20.43
C ARG A 29 0.99 5.94 -19.50
N GLN A 30 1.68 7.03 -19.83
CA GLN A 30 2.71 7.63 -18.98
C GLN A 30 2.11 8.11 -17.65
N GLU A 31 0.96 8.79 -17.68
CA GLU A 31 0.24 9.21 -16.47
C GLU A 31 -0.19 8.02 -15.62
N GLN A 32 -0.67 6.94 -16.25
CA GLN A 32 -1.02 5.71 -15.55
C GLN A 32 0.18 5.12 -14.80
N GLU A 33 1.33 4.96 -15.47
CA GLU A 33 2.54 4.40 -14.84
C GLU A 33 3.08 5.28 -13.70
N LEU A 34 3.03 6.61 -13.86
CA LEU A 34 3.37 7.55 -12.79
C LEU A 34 2.41 7.43 -11.59
N SER A 35 1.11 7.28 -11.85
CA SER A 35 0.13 7.07 -10.80
C SER A 35 0.37 5.75 -10.04
N ILE A 36 0.75 4.68 -10.73
CA ILE A 36 1.09 3.39 -10.12
C ILE A 36 2.32 3.54 -9.20
N MET A 37 3.34 4.26 -9.65
CA MET A 37 4.52 4.55 -8.82
C MET A 37 4.14 5.37 -7.58
N GLU A 38 3.25 6.36 -7.73
CA GLU A 38 2.75 7.14 -6.60
C GLU A 38 2.00 6.27 -5.59
N PHE A 39 1.12 5.36 -6.05
CA PHE A 39 0.41 4.44 -5.17
C PHE A 39 1.37 3.52 -4.38
N ARG A 40 2.48 3.08 -4.98
CA ARG A 40 3.50 2.28 -4.29
C ARG A 40 4.20 3.09 -3.18
N ILE A 41 4.48 4.37 -3.42
CA ILE A 41 5.05 5.26 -2.41
C ILE A 41 4.06 5.48 -1.26
N ARG A 42 2.78 5.74 -1.58
CA ARG A 42 1.71 5.90 -0.57
C ARG A 42 1.53 4.63 0.25
N GLN A 43 1.55 3.46 -0.38
CA GLN A 43 1.49 2.17 0.31
C GLN A 43 2.65 2.00 1.30
N ALA A 44 3.87 2.34 0.89
CA ALA A 44 5.03 2.30 1.77
C ALA A 44 4.92 3.29 2.94
N ALA A 45 4.31 4.46 2.73
CA ALA A 45 4.03 5.40 3.82
C ALA A 45 3.02 4.84 4.82
N LEU A 46 1.92 4.24 4.35
CA LEU A 46 0.90 3.61 5.19
C LEU A 46 1.49 2.48 6.05
N TRP A 47 2.37 1.64 5.50
CA TRP A 47 3.03 0.60 6.30
C TRP A 47 3.89 1.16 7.43
N ARG A 48 4.53 2.31 7.23
CA ARG A 48 5.34 2.94 8.29
C ARG A 48 4.47 3.53 9.40
N GLU A 49 3.29 4.03 9.06
CA GLU A 49 2.32 4.53 10.01
C GLU A 49 1.74 3.38 10.84
N ASP A 50 1.31 2.29 10.21
CA ASP A 50 0.77 1.11 10.89
C ASP A 50 1.75 0.51 11.92
N ILE A 51 3.04 0.42 11.56
CA ILE A 51 4.09 -0.04 12.49
C ILE A 51 4.23 0.89 13.70
N ARG A 52 4.09 2.21 13.51
CA ARG A 52 4.14 3.18 14.61
C ARG A 52 2.91 3.05 15.49
N ASP A 53 1.73 2.91 14.90
CA ASP A 53 0.47 2.81 15.63
C ASP A 53 0.40 1.53 16.48
N LEU A 54 0.86 0.40 15.95
CA LEU A 54 0.93 -0.86 16.68
C LEU A 54 1.86 -0.77 17.90
N ALA A 55 3.01 -0.09 17.73
CA ALA A 55 3.96 0.13 18.80
C ALA A 55 3.43 1.11 19.85
N ASP A 56 2.83 2.20 19.42
CA ASP A 56 2.28 3.24 20.28
C ASP A 56 1.13 2.71 21.13
N LEU A 57 0.28 1.83 20.57
CA LEU A 57 -0.74 1.10 21.34
C LEU A 57 -0.13 0.27 22.48
N THR A 58 0.99 -0.42 22.19
CA THR A 58 1.67 -1.26 23.19
C THR A 58 2.30 -0.40 24.28
N ILE A 59 2.96 0.69 23.93
CA ILE A 59 3.59 1.63 24.87
C ILE A 59 2.53 2.23 25.78
N LYS A 60 1.46 2.80 25.21
CA LYS A 60 0.35 3.38 25.98
C LYS A 60 -0.27 2.36 26.94
N LYS A 61 -0.45 1.12 26.51
CA LYS A 61 -0.99 0.06 27.37
C LYS A 61 -0.06 -0.27 28.54
N MET A 62 1.26 -0.35 28.30
CA MET A 62 2.25 -0.61 29.36
C MET A 62 2.38 0.57 30.34
N ASP A 63 2.22 1.80 29.88
CA ASP A 63 2.23 2.99 30.74
C ASP A 63 1.02 3.01 31.69
N VAL A 64 -0.15 2.60 31.21
CA VAL A 64 -1.34 2.43 32.06
C VAL A 64 -1.12 1.35 33.13
N TYR A 65 -0.55 0.20 32.76
CA TYR A 65 -0.21 -0.84 33.74
C TYR A 65 0.82 -0.37 34.77
N THR A 66 1.84 0.36 34.33
CA THR A 66 2.85 0.94 35.23
C THR A 66 2.20 1.90 36.22
N THR A 67 1.32 2.79 35.76
CA THR A 67 0.63 3.77 36.61
C THR A 67 -0.25 3.09 37.68
N VAL A 68 -1.05 2.10 37.28
CA VAL A 68 -1.93 1.37 38.22
C VAL A 68 -1.11 0.59 39.25
N ASN A 69 -0.05 -0.11 38.82
CA ASN A 69 0.79 -0.89 39.72
C ASN A 69 1.54 -0.01 40.73
N VAL A 70 1.99 1.18 40.33
CA VAL A 70 2.64 2.14 41.25
C VAL A 70 1.67 2.67 42.30
N LEU A 71 0.42 2.96 41.92
CA LEU A 71 -0.63 3.37 42.88
C LEU A 71 -0.93 2.25 43.88
N GLN A 72 -1.09 1.02 43.41
CA GLN A 72 -1.30 -0.15 44.27
C GLN A 72 -0.11 -0.39 45.20
N ALA A 73 1.12 -0.21 44.72
CA ALA A 73 2.32 -0.32 45.56
C ALA A 73 2.32 0.76 46.65
N GLY A 74 1.86 1.97 46.36
CA GLY A 74 1.67 3.04 47.35
C GLY A 74 0.70 2.63 48.48
N PHE A 75 -0.43 2.00 48.14
CA PHE A 75 -1.36 1.47 49.15
C PHE A 75 -0.74 0.33 49.98
N CYS A 76 0.03 -0.57 49.36
CA CYS A 76 0.76 -1.61 50.09
C CYS A 76 1.77 -1.01 51.09
N ILE A 77 2.49 0.06 50.73
CA ILE A 77 3.42 0.76 51.64
C ILE A 77 2.67 1.44 52.80
N MET A 78 1.52 2.06 52.53
CA MET A 78 0.68 2.63 53.60
C MET A 78 0.19 1.56 54.58
N LEU A 79 -0.25 0.40 54.08
CA LEU A 79 -0.67 -0.72 54.92
C LEU A 79 0.49 -1.32 55.73
N LEU A 80 1.72 -1.30 55.21
CA LEU A 80 2.91 -1.77 55.91
C LEU A 80 3.32 -0.83 57.06
N THR A 81 3.19 0.48 56.87
CA THR A 81 3.68 1.50 57.82
C THR A 81 2.65 1.95 58.86
N ALA A 82 1.38 2.06 58.45
CA ALA A 82 0.29 2.59 59.29
C ALA A 82 -0.80 1.55 59.61
N GLY A 83 -0.72 0.33 59.06
CA GLY A 83 -1.69 -0.74 59.31
C GLY A 83 -1.59 -1.28 60.73
N ARG A 84 -2.36 -0.71 61.66
CA ARG A 84 -2.47 -1.21 63.04
C ARG A 84 -3.55 -2.30 63.10
N LEU A 85 -3.13 -3.53 63.41
CA LEU A 85 -4.08 -4.57 63.84
C LEU A 85 -4.54 -4.32 65.28
N GLU A 86 -5.72 -4.81 65.61
CA GLU A 86 -6.34 -4.61 66.92
C GLU A 86 -5.43 -5.15 68.05
N PRO A 87 -5.24 -4.39 69.15
CA PRO A 87 -4.40 -4.84 70.26
C PRO A 87 -4.97 -6.12 70.86
N GLY A 88 -4.19 -7.21 70.79
CA GLY A 88 -4.61 -8.56 71.19
C GLY A 88 -4.45 -9.64 70.11
N THR A 89 -4.03 -9.25 68.91
CA THR A 89 -3.82 -10.18 67.78
C THR A 89 -2.67 -11.17 68.08
N PRO A 90 -2.85 -12.50 67.87
CA PRO A 90 -1.80 -13.48 68.11
C PRO A 90 -0.63 -13.32 67.12
N GLY A 91 0.60 -13.50 67.61
CA GLY A 91 1.82 -13.18 66.85
C GLY A 91 1.99 -13.94 65.52
N TRP A 92 1.50 -15.17 65.42
CA TRP A 92 1.56 -15.95 64.17
C TRP A 92 0.71 -15.32 63.05
N LEU A 93 -0.41 -14.67 63.39
CA LEU A 93 -1.27 -13.99 62.44
C LEU A 93 -0.60 -12.71 61.92
N LEU A 94 0.12 -12.01 62.80
CA LEU A 94 0.89 -10.81 62.46
C LEU A 94 2.02 -11.14 61.47
N MET A 95 2.72 -12.26 61.67
CA MET A 95 3.75 -12.75 60.74
C MET A 95 3.15 -13.10 59.36
N LEU A 96 1.98 -13.75 59.34
CA LEU A 96 1.30 -14.10 58.09
C LEU A 96 0.81 -12.86 57.31
N TYR A 97 0.34 -11.83 58.04
CA TYR A 97 -0.03 -10.53 57.48
C TYR A 97 1.17 -9.78 56.89
N LEU A 98 2.30 -9.72 57.61
CA LEU A 98 3.53 -9.10 57.09
C LEU A 98 4.08 -9.85 55.87
N LEU A 99 4.05 -11.19 55.89
CA LEU A 99 4.51 -12.00 54.77
C LEU A 99 3.66 -11.79 53.51
N SER A 100 2.33 -11.72 53.65
CA SER A 100 1.43 -11.47 52.52
C SER A 100 1.59 -10.06 51.95
N LEU A 101 1.82 -9.05 52.80
CA LEU A 101 2.13 -7.69 52.36
C LEU A 101 3.48 -7.59 51.65
N CYS A 102 4.53 -8.21 52.19
CA CYS A 102 5.84 -8.27 51.54
C CYS A 102 5.76 -9.01 50.20
N GLY A 103 5.01 -10.10 50.12
CA GLY A 103 4.77 -10.85 48.88
C GLY A 103 4.03 -10.02 47.84
N ALA A 104 2.95 -9.33 48.23
CA ALA A 104 2.21 -8.43 47.36
C ALA A 104 3.09 -7.27 46.85
N PHE A 105 3.89 -6.67 47.73
CA PHE A 105 4.82 -5.60 47.35
C PHE A 105 5.87 -6.08 46.34
N ALA A 106 6.50 -7.24 46.59
CA ALA A 106 7.50 -7.81 45.67
C ALA A 106 6.88 -8.14 44.29
N TYR A 107 5.65 -8.67 44.27
CA TYR A 107 4.92 -8.91 43.03
C TYR A 107 4.65 -7.63 42.23
N LEU A 108 4.20 -6.56 42.90
CA LEU A 108 3.93 -5.27 42.26
C LEU A 108 5.22 -4.63 41.70
N VAL A 109 6.35 -4.74 42.41
CA VAL A 109 7.65 -4.25 41.91
C VAL A 109 8.08 -5.02 40.66
N LEU A 110 7.93 -6.34 40.64
CA LEU A 110 8.23 -7.15 39.45
C LEU A 110 7.29 -6.81 38.28
N ALA A 111 6.01 -6.56 38.55
CA ALA A 111 5.04 -6.16 37.53
C ALA A 111 5.43 -4.82 36.89
N VAL A 112 5.87 -3.83 37.69
CA VAL A 112 6.41 -2.56 37.19
C VAL A 112 7.66 -2.76 36.35
N TRP A 113 8.58 -3.61 36.82
CA TRP A 113 9.82 -3.91 36.07
C TRP A 113 9.52 -4.51 34.69
N PHE A 114 8.63 -5.49 34.62
CA PHE A 114 8.24 -6.10 33.34
C PHE A 114 7.51 -5.13 32.41
N ALA A 115 6.64 -4.27 32.95
CA ALA A 115 5.95 -3.24 32.16
C ALA A 115 6.94 -2.22 31.56
N MET A 116 7.92 -1.78 32.36
CA MET A 116 8.99 -0.89 31.88
C MET A 116 9.86 -1.56 30.81
N TYR A 117 10.26 -2.81 31.03
CA TYR A 117 11.05 -3.57 30.06
C TYR A 117 10.30 -3.77 28.74
N ALA A 118 9.01 -4.11 28.80
CA ALA A 118 8.18 -4.30 27.61
C ALA A 118 8.01 -3.00 26.79
N SER A 119 7.84 -1.85 27.46
CA SER A 119 7.75 -0.54 26.81
C SER A 119 9.04 -0.20 26.04
N VAL A 120 10.21 -0.37 26.69
CA VAL A 120 11.51 -0.11 26.05
C VAL A 120 11.79 -1.10 24.91
N ALA A 121 11.44 -2.37 25.08
CA ALA A 121 11.60 -3.39 24.04
C ALA A 121 10.73 -3.10 22.80
N ALA A 122 9.49 -2.64 23.00
CA ALA A 122 8.61 -2.24 21.91
C ALA A 122 9.20 -1.06 21.12
N GLN A 123 9.70 -0.02 21.80
CA GLN A 123 10.35 1.13 21.16
C GLN A 123 11.59 0.72 20.33
N ALA A 124 12.43 -0.15 20.88
CA ALA A 124 13.62 -0.66 20.18
C ALA A 124 13.26 -1.55 18.97
N ALA A 125 12.18 -2.35 19.07
CA ALA A 125 11.70 -3.16 17.95
C ALA A 125 11.18 -2.27 16.80
N THR A 126 10.41 -1.23 17.12
CA THR A 126 9.85 -0.29 16.13
C THR A 126 10.92 0.45 15.36
N THR A 127 11.93 0.99 16.06
CA THR A 127 13.05 1.66 15.40
C THR A 127 13.84 0.71 14.50
N ARG A 128 14.01 -0.55 14.92
CA ARG A 128 14.66 -1.58 14.09
C ARG A 128 13.86 -1.90 12.83
N ILE A 129 12.54 -2.09 12.94
CA ILE A 129 11.69 -2.40 11.79
C ILE A 129 11.66 -1.22 10.80
N LEU A 130 11.54 0.01 11.30
CA LEU A 130 11.52 1.22 10.46
C LEU A 130 12.85 1.51 9.75
N THR A 131 13.99 1.07 10.31
CA THR A 131 15.32 1.31 9.73
C THR A 131 15.81 0.17 8.85
N GLN A 132 15.50 -1.08 9.21
CA GLN A 132 16.07 -2.25 8.52
C GLN A 132 15.08 -2.91 7.54
N MET A 133 13.79 -2.94 7.86
CA MET A 133 12.81 -3.75 7.12
C MET A 133 11.97 -2.93 6.13
N VAL A 134 11.57 -1.71 6.50
CA VAL A 134 10.72 -0.86 5.64
C VAL A 134 11.57 0.15 4.86
N ARG A 135 12.21 -0.33 3.79
CA ARG A 135 12.90 0.52 2.82
C ARG A 135 11.89 1.11 1.83
N LEU A 136 12.11 2.36 1.42
CA LEU A 136 11.27 3.02 0.41
C LEU A 136 11.46 2.34 -0.95
N PRO A 137 10.39 2.09 -1.73
CA PRO A 137 10.52 1.68 -3.12
C PRO A 137 11.01 2.87 -3.94
N ILE A 138 12.32 2.98 -4.14
CA ILE A 138 12.91 3.98 -5.04
C ILE A 138 12.86 3.38 -6.45
N PRO A 139 12.20 4.04 -7.42
CA PRO A 139 12.20 3.56 -8.79
C PRO A 139 13.64 3.57 -9.33
N SER A 140 14.06 2.48 -9.98
CA SER A 140 15.32 2.45 -10.71
C SER A 140 15.25 3.39 -11.92
N TRP A 141 16.41 3.85 -12.38
CA TRP A 141 16.52 4.63 -13.61
C TRP A 141 15.89 3.92 -14.81
N ASP A 142 15.99 2.58 -14.86
CA ASP A 142 15.36 1.78 -15.91
C ASP A 142 13.83 1.88 -15.88
N ASN A 143 13.21 1.94 -14.70
CA ASN A 143 11.76 2.09 -14.57
C ASN A 143 11.30 3.48 -15.01
N ILE A 144 12.10 4.51 -14.73
CA ILE A 144 11.84 5.90 -15.15
C ILE A 144 12.00 6.02 -16.68
N GLU A 145 13.04 5.40 -17.23
CA GLU A 145 13.29 5.38 -18.66
C GLU A 145 12.20 4.59 -19.42
N ALA A 146 11.70 3.51 -18.82
CA ALA A 146 10.55 2.77 -19.36
C ALA A 146 9.25 3.60 -19.37
N THR A 147 9.15 4.63 -18.53
CA THR A 147 8.00 5.55 -18.54
C THR A 147 8.11 6.62 -19.63
N ARG A 148 9.29 6.80 -20.24
CA ARG A 148 9.54 7.81 -21.26
C ARG A 148 8.95 7.38 -22.60
N THR A 149 8.08 8.20 -23.17
CA THR A 149 7.59 7.99 -24.53
C THR A 149 8.50 8.69 -25.55
N TYR A 150 9.11 7.92 -26.45
CA TYR A 150 9.82 8.46 -27.61
C TYR A 150 8.86 8.69 -28.78
N GLY A 151 8.80 9.92 -29.30
CA GLY A 151 8.05 10.24 -30.52
C GLY A 151 8.56 9.46 -31.74
N VAL A 152 9.84 9.09 -31.74
CA VAL A 152 10.49 8.23 -32.76
C VAL A 152 9.82 6.85 -32.83
N SER A 153 9.24 6.35 -31.73
CA SER A 153 8.53 5.08 -31.72
C SER A 153 7.28 5.06 -32.60
N PHE A 154 6.72 6.23 -32.94
CA PHE A 154 5.61 6.35 -33.90
C PHE A 154 6.08 6.03 -35.33
N GLU A 155 7.29 6.44 -35.69
CA GLU A 155 7.85 6.26 -37.04
C GLU A 155 8.32 4.82 -37.28
N THR A 156 8.68 4.11 -36.21
CA THR A 156 9.08 2.69 -36.26
C THR A 156 7.90 1.72 -36.24
N LEU A 157 6.67 2.17 -35.99
CA LEU A 157 5.49 1.30 -35.99
C LEU A 157 5.16 0.88 -37.43
N MET A 158 4.81 -0.39 -37.61
CA MET A 158 4.51 -0.97 -38.93
C MET A 158 3.37 -0.18 -39.62
N SER A 159 3.60 0.23 -40.86
CA SER A 159 2.72 1.06 -41.69
C SER A 159 1.27 0.55 -41.82
N GLY A 160 1.05 -0.76 -41.63
CA GLY A 160 -0.29 -1.37 -41.62
C GLY A 160 -1.16 -1.07 -40.38
N ASN A 161 -0.56 -0.66 -39.25
CA ASN A 161 -1.29 -0.37 -38.01
C ASN A 161 -1.42 1.14 -37.68
N ILE A 162 -0.81 2.01 -38.50
CA ILE A 162 -0.78 3.47 -38.28
C ILE A 162 -2.09 4.14 -38.69
N LEU A 163 -2.86 3.54 -39.61
CA LEU A 163 -4.08 4.13 -40.15
C LEU A 163 -5.32 3.55 -39.44
N ARG A 164 -5.72 4.16 -38.31
CA ARG A 164 -6.98 3.84 -37.63
C ARG A 164 -8.01 4.92 -37.92
N LEU A 165 -8.91 4.64 -38.84
CA LEU A 165 -10.05 5.51 -39.12
C LEU A 165 -11.24 5.08 -38.26
N PRO A 166 -11.75 5.93 -37.34
CA PRO A 166 -12.99 5.62 -36.65
C PRO A 166 -14.12 5.50 -37.67
N PHE A 167 -15.06 4.58 -37.44
CA PHE A 167 -16.23 4.29 -38.27
C PHE A 167 -15.99 3.49 -39.57
N LEU A 168 -14.82 3.56 -40.20
CA LEU A 168 -14.57 2.78 -41.43
C LEU A 168 -14.47 1.28 -41.12
N GLN A 169 -13.84 0.90 -40.01
CA GLN A 169 -13.75 -0.51 -39.59
C GLN A 169 -15.11 -1.06 -39.14
N THR A 170 -15.92 -0.26 -38.45
CA THR A 170 -17.27 -0.65 -38.02
C THR A 170 -18.20 -0.79 -39.22
N MET A 171 -18.13 0.13 -40.19
CA MET A 171 -18.87 0.03 -41.45
C MET A 171 -18.42 -1.18 -42.25
N VAL A 172 -17.12 -1.35 -42.54
CA VAL A 172 -16.62 -2.52 -43.29
C VAL A 172 -17.02 -3.84 -42.60
N ARG A 173 -17.00 -3.90 -41.27
CA ARG A 173 -17.48 -5.08 -40.53
C ARG A 173 -18.97 -5.33 -40.73
N SER A 174 -19.82 -4.32 -40.64
CA SER A 174 -21.27 -4.48 -40.90
C SER A 174 -21.56 -4.87 -42.35
N TRP A 175 -20.80 -4.35 -43.33
CA TRP A 175 -20.97 -4.70 -44.74
C TRP A 175 -20.50 -6.12 -45.03
N VAL A 176 -19.49 -6.61 -44.30
CA VAL A 176 -19.02 -8.00 -44.37
C VAL A 176 -19.97 -8.96 -43.65
N GLU A 177 -20.57 -8.56 -42.52
CA GLU A 177 -21.64 -9.33 -41.84
C GLU A 177 -22.90 -9.44 -42.72
N GLU A 178 -23.33 -8.35 -43.37
CA GLU A 178 -24.45 -8.36 -44.32
C GLU A 178 -24.15 -9.21 -45.58
N ALA A 179 -22.91 -9.19 -46.09
CA ALA A 179 -22.51 -10.00 -47.24
C ALA A 179 -22.32 -11.50 -46.90
N GLY A 180 -21.98 -11.83 -45.65
CA GLY A 180 -21.81 -13.21 -45.18
C GLY A 180 -23.12 -13.93 -44.84
N GLU A 181 -24.22 -13.19 -44.72
CA GLU A 181 -25.55 -13.77 -44.49
C GLU A 181 -26.27 -14.14 -45.81
N GLU A 182 -25.83 -13.59 -46.95
CA GLU A 182 -26.33 -13.96 -48.29
C GLU A 182 -25.57 -15.12 -48.95
N ASP A 183 -24.30 -15.37 -48.60
CA ASP A 183 -23.51 -16.45 -49.19
C ASP A 183 -23.03 -17.43 -48.11
N GLY A 184 -23.61 -18.62 -48.11
CA GLY A 184 -23.35 -19.64 -47.11
C GLY A 184 -21.87 -20.00 -47.00
N GLY A 185 -21.28 -19.69 -45.84
CA GLY A 185 -20.12 -20.37 -45.27
C GLY A 185 -18.83 -20.29 -46.07
N VAL A 186 -18.04 -19.22 -45.85
CA VAL A 186 -16.60 -19.24 -46.09
C VAL A 186 -15.87 -18.72 -44.84
N GLU A 187 -15.09 -19.60 -44.21
CA GLU A 187 -14.24 -19.26 -43.07
C GLU A 187 -13.20 -18.20 -43.45
N VAL A 188 -13.08 -17.17 -42.61
CA VAL A 188 -12.05 -16.13 -42.72
C VAL A 188 -10.74 -16.67 -42.11
N PRO A 189 -9.64 -16.74 -42.87
CA PRO A 189 -8.36 -17.21 -42.35
C PRO A 189 -7.72 -16.08 -41.52
N GLY A 190 -7.66 -16.25 -40.20
CA GLY A 190 -6.90 -15.32 -39.35
C GLY A 190 -7.23 -15.28 -37.87
N THR A 191 -8.28 -15.95 -37.40
CA THR A 191 -8.64 -15.94 -35.97
C THR A 191 -8.23 -17.24 -35.29
N GLN A 192 -6.94 -17.40 -34.99
CA GLN A 192 -6.55 -18.22 -33.84
C GLN A 192 -6.93 -17.43 -32.59
N VAL A 193 -8.16 -17.66 -32.15
CA VAL A 193 -8.65 -17.25 -30.84
C VAL A 193 -7.87 -18.06 -29.82
N GLN A 194 -6.82 -17.49 -29.24
CA GLN A 194 -6.19 -18.04 -28.05
C GLN A 194 -7.09 -17.68 -26.85
N GLY A 195 -8.14 -18.47 -26.69
CA GLY A 195 -8.95 -18.55 -25.47
C GLY A 195 -8.30 -19.51 -24.47
N GLN A 196 -8.45 -19.16 -23.19
CA GLN A 196 -8.07 -19.87 -21.96
C GLN A 196 -8.10 -21.40 -22.01
#